data_AF-A0A7K3XWZ7-F1
#
_entry.id   AF-A0A7K3XWZ7-F1
#
_cell.length_a   1.000
_cell.length_b   1.000
_cell.length_c   1.000
_cell.angle_alpha   90.00
_cell.angle_beta   90.00
_cell.angle_gamma   90.00
#
_symmetry.space_group_name_H-M   'P 1'
#
loop_
_entity.id
_entity.type
_entity.pdbx_description
1 polymer ?
#
loop_
_entity_poly.entity_id
_entity_poly.type
_entity_poly.pdbx_seq_one_letter_code
_entity_poly.pdbx_strand_id
1 'polypeptide(L)' 'MLEATMTVRLDEGEKTLIADYAHTLGTSASQLMRRCTLERIEDEIDVDAYRAAKAEFDKNPISYSNDEVLREFGLS' A
#
# COMPACT_ATOMS: atom_id res chain seq x y z
N MET A 1 18.99 11.58 10.34
CA MET A 1 17.53 11.45 10.16
C MET A 1 16.87 12.37 11.16
N LEU A 2 15.88 13.16 10.74
CA LEU A 2 15.03 13.87 11.68
C LEU A 2 13.97 12.87 12.16
N GLU A 3 14.06 12.43 13.40
CA GLU A 3 13.01 11.62 14.04
C GLU A 3 11.88 12.54 14.47
N ALA A 4 10.64 12.15 14.16
CA ALA A 4 9.43 12.88 14.55
C ALA A 4 8.50 11.94 15.32
N THR A 5 7.91 12.44 16.40
CA THR A 5 6.99 11.69 17.26
C THR A 5 5.57 12.19 17.08
N MET A 6 4.63 11.27 16.94
CA MET A 6 3.20 11.53 16.99
C MET A 6 2.62 10.91 18.26
N THR A 7 1.78 11.66 18.97
CA THR A 7 1.02 11.14 20.13
C THR A 7 -0.42 10.90 19.71
N VAL A 8 -0.91 9.69 19.92
CA VAL A 8 -2.31 9.30 19.70
C VAL A 8 -2.95 9.04 21.05
N ARG A 9 -4.12 9.62 21.30
CA ARG A 9 -4.90 9.32 22.50
C ARG A 9 -5.70 8.06 22.24
N LEU A 10 -5.62 7.12 23.17
CA LEU A 10 -6.32 5.85 23.17
C LEU A 10 -6.94 5.66 24.55
N ASP A 11 -8.06 4.96 24.63
CA ASP A 11 -8.48 4.39 25.90
C ASP A 11 -7.58 3.18 26.27
N GLU A 12 -7.68 2.72 27.52
CA GLU A 12 -6.85 1.60 27.98
C GLU A 12 -7.17 0.29 27.26
N GLY A 13 -8.42 0.08 26.83
CA GLY A 13 -8.82 -1.11 26.08
C GLY A 13 -8.21 -1.14 24.68
N GLU A 14 -8.30 -0.03 23.95
CA GLU A 14 -7.67 0.15 22.63
C GLU A 14 -6.16 -0.06 22.72
N LYS A 15 -5.53 0.57 23.71
CA LYS A 15 -4.08 0.47 23.93
C LYS A 15 -3.65 -0.96 24.21
N THR A 16 -4.34 -1.68 25.11
CA THR A 16 -4.05 -3.09 25.40
C THR A 16 -4.23 -3.96 24.16
N LEU A 17 -5.35 -3.80 23.44
CA LEU A 17 -5.63 -4.60 22.25
C LEU A 17 -4.57 -4.42 21.16
N ILE A 18 -4.17 -3.18 20.87
CA ILE A 18 -3.15 -2.88 19.87
C ILE A 18 -1.78 -3.42 20.30
N ALA A 19 -1.42 -3.27 21.58
CA ALA A 19 -0.15 -3.76 22.10
C ALA A 19 -0.06 -5.29 22.06
N ASP A 20 -1.11 -5.98 22.51
CA ASP A 20 -1.16 -7.44 22.51
C ASP A 20 -1.10 -7.98 21.08
N TYR A 21 -1.86 -7.40 20.16
CA TYR A 21 -1.82 -7.80 18.76
C TYR A 21 -0.44 -7.58 18.14
N ALA A 22 0.18 -6.42 18.37
CA ALA A 22 1.55 -6.16 17.90
C ALA A 22 2.55 -7.18 18.47
N HIS A 23 2.40 -7.57 19.74
CA HIS A 23 3.21 -8.61 20.36
C HIS A 23 3.03 -9.98 19.67
N THR A 24 1.81 -10.38 19.31
CA THR A 24 1.58 -11.62 18.54
C THR A 24 2.28 -11.63 17.18
N LEU A 25 2.52 -10.44 16.61
CA LEU A 25 3.22 -10.26 15.33
C LEU A 25 4.74 -10.03 15.51
N GLY A 26 5.25 -10.02 16.74
CA GLY A 26 6.67 -9.76 17.03
C GLY A 26 7.13 -8.34 16.67
N THR A 27 6.22 -7.36 16.69
CA THR A 27 6.50 -5.95 16.35
C THR A 27 6.04 -5.01 17.47
N SER A 28 6.41 -3.73 17.40
CA SER A 28 5.91 -2.73 18.34
C SER A 28 4.54 -2.19 17.93
N ALA A 29 3.76 -1.70 18.89
CA ALA A 29 2.50 -0.99 18.60
C ALA A 29 2.71 0.19 17.64
N SER A 30 3.81 0.94 17.79
CA SER A 30 4.14 2.07 16.89
C SER A 30 4.46 1.62 15.46
N GLN A 31 5.18 0.51 15.29
CA GLN A 31 5.48 -0.07 13.97
C GLN A 31 4.21 -0.59 13.30
N LEU A 32 3.37 -1.31 14.05
CA LEU A 32 2.07 -1.78 13.57
C LEU A 32 1.20 -0.60 13.10
N MET A 33 0.97 0.39 13.96
CA MET A 33 0.15 1.56 13.65
C MET A 33 0.68 2.33 12.45
N ARG A 34 2.00 2.54 12.38
CA ARG A 34 2.62 3.20 11.22
C ARG A 34 2.38 2.41 9.94
N ARG A 35 2.61 1.09 9.96
CA ARG A 35 2.46 0.25 8.77
C ARG A 35 1.02 0.23 8.27
N CYS A 36 0.06 -0.08 9.15
CA CYS A 36 -1.35 -0.14 8.77
C CYS A 36 -1.88 1.21 8.27
N THR A 37 -1.41 2.32 8.83
CA THR A 37 -1.80 3.67 8.35
C THR A 37 -1.27 3.93 6.95
N LEU A 38 0.00 3.60 6.68
CA LEU A 38 0.61 3.78 5.36
C LEU A 38 -0.01 2.84 4.32
N GLU A 39 -0.20 1.56 4.66
CA GLU A 39 -0.86 0.57 3.79
C GLU A 39 -2.25 1.05 3.38
N ARG A 40 -3.04 1.61 4.31
CA ARG A 40 -4.36 2.17 3.97
C ARG A 40 -4.28 3.34 2.98
N ILE A 41 -3.32 4.24 3.18
CA ILE A 41 -3.12 5.39 2.29
C ILE A 41 -2.69 4.90 0.89
N GLU A 42 -1.78 3.93 0.84
CA GLU A 42 -1.32 3.31 -0.40
C GLU A 42 -2.46 2.60 -1.13
N ASP A 43 -3.30 1.82 -0.44
CA ASP A 43 -4.48 1.16 -1.03
C ASP A 43 -5.41 2.17 -1.73
N GLU A 44 -5.64 3.34 -1.12
CA GLU A 44 -6.47 4.39 -1.71
C GLU A 44 -5.84 5.01 -2.96
N ILE A 45 -4.53 5.29 -2.90
CA ILE A 45 -3.76 5.80 -4.04
C ILE A 45 -3.75 4.79 -5.19
N ASP A 46 -3.52 3.51 -4.89
CA ASP A 46 -3.46 2.43 -5.86
C ASP A 46 -4.82 2.23 -6.56
N VAL A 47 -5.92 2.33 -5.83
CA VAL A 47 -7.28 2.28 -6.40
C VAL A 47 -7.50 3.42 -7.40
N ASP A 48 -7.08 4.64 -7.06
CA ASP A 48 -7.24 5.79 -7.95
C ASP A 48 -6.31 5.70 -9.18
N ALA A 49 -5.08 5.23 -9.01
CA ALA A 49 -4.16 4.95 -10.10
C ALA A 49 -4.73 3.90 -11.05
N TYR A 50 -5.28 2.80 -10.51
CA TYR A 50 -5.96 1.77 -11.29
C TYR A 50 -7.14 2.34 -12.08
N ARG A 51 -8.01 3.13 -11.45
CA ARG A 51 -9.18 3.73 -12.12
C ARG A 51 -8.76 4.62 -13.28
N ALA A 52 -7.71 5.43 -13.09
CA ALA A 52 -7.17 6.28 -14.14
C ALA A 52 -6.63 5.46 -15.32
N ALA A 53 -5.77 4.47 -15.05
CA ALA A 53 -5.20 3.59 -16.07
C ALA A 53 -6.28 2.79 -16.82
N LYS A 54 -7.30 2.30 -16.10
CA LYS A 54 -8.43 1.58 -16.69
C LYS A 54 -9.27 2.48 -17.59
N ALA A 55 -9.53 3.72 -17.18
CA ALA A 55 -10.28 4.68 -18.00
C ALA A 55 -9.51 5.09 -19.26
N GLU A 56 -8.18 5.15 -19.20
CA GLU A 56 -7.33 5.37 -20.37
C GLU A 56 -7.37 4.17 -21.33
N PHE A 57 -7.20 2.96 -20.81
CA PHE A 57 -7.32 1.73 -21.59
C PHE A 57 -8.70 1.57 -22.23
N ASP A 58 -9.78 1.87 -21.50
CA ASP A 58 -11.14 1.76 -22.04
C ASP A 58 -11.42 2.71 -23.21
N LYS A 59 -10.71 3.85 -23.28
CA LYS A 59 -10.77 4.75 -24.44
C LYS A 59 -10.01 4.20 -25.65
N ASN A 60 -8.99 3.37 -25.44
CA ASN A 60 -8.17 2.77 -26.49
C ASN A 60 -7.67 1.37 -26.06
N PRO A 61 -8.51 0.33 -26.18
CA PRO A 61 -8.24 -0.98 -25.57
C PRO A 61 -7.30 -1.84 -26.43
N ILE A 62 -6.13 -1.31 -26.73
CA ILE A 62 -5.07 -2.03 -27.46
C ILE A 62 -4.22 -2.79 -26.45
N SER A 63 -4.04 -4.09 -26.70
CA SER A 63 -3.16 -4.95 -25.93
C SER A 63 -2.23 -5.71 -26.86
N TYR A 64 -1.00 -5.95 -26.42
CA TYR A 64 0.00 -6.70 -27.15
C TYR A 64 0.28 -8.02 -26.44
N SER A 65 0.56 -9.07 -27.21
CA SER A 65 1.08 -10.33 -26.70
C SER A 65 2.51 -10.15 -26.17
N ASN A 66 2.93 -11.07 -25.30
CA ASN A 66 4.30 -11.04 -24.76
C ASN A 66 5.35 -11.11 -25.89
N ASP A 67 5.11 -11.93 -26.93
CA ASP A 67 6.00 -12.05 -28.09
C ASP A 67 6.14 -10.74 -28.89
N GLU A 68 5.04 -10.01 -29.08
CA GLU A 68 5.05 -8.70 -29.76
C GLU A 68 5.89 -7.68 -28.96
N VAL A 69 5.70 -7.65 -27.64
CA VAL A 69 6.46 -6.77 -26.74
C VAL A 69 7.94 -7.14 -26.73
N LEU A 70 8.29 -8.42 -26.55
CA LEU A 70 9.68 -8.86 -26.56
C LEU A 70 10.39 -8.52 -27.87
N ARG A 71 9.69 -8.65 -29.00
CA ARG A 71 10.22 -8.28 -30.31
C ARG A 71 10.43 -6.77 -30.43
N GLU A 72 9.48 -5.96 -29.96
CA GLU A 72 9.58 -4.49 -29.96
C GLU A 72 10.78 -4.00 -29.14
N PHE A 73 11.05 -4.64 -28.00
CA PHE A 73 12.17 -4.28 -27.11
C PHE A 73 13.50 -5.00 -27.43
N GLY A 74 13.57 -5.83 -28.48
CA GLY A 74 14.79 -6.53 -28.89
C GLY A 74 15.25 -7.62 -27.90
N LEU A 75 14.31 -8.21 -27.18
CA LEU A 75 14.52 -9.26 -26.17
C LEU A 75 14.28 -10.68 -26.71
N SER A 76 13.97 -10.81 -28.01
CA SER A 76 13.73 -12.07 -28.73
C SER A 76 14.65 -12.23 -29.94
#